data_AF-A0A537TWZ0-F1
#
_entry.id   AF-A0A537TWZ0-F1
#
_cell.length_a   1.000
_cell.length_b   1.000
_cell.length_c   1.000
_cell.angle_alpha   90.00
_cell.angle_beta   90.00
_cell.angle_gamma   90.00
#
_symmetry.space_group_name_H-M   'P 1'
#
loop_
_entity.id
_entity.type
_entity.pdbx_description
1 polymer ?
#
loop_
_entity_poly.entity_id
_entity_poly.type
_entity_poly.pdbx_seq_one_letter_code
_entity_poly.pdbx_strand_id
1 'polypeptide(L)'
;MRGRINPTLRGFVLILVIAGVITALSLQPALWLILLIIQALFLVAIAYAVYRAWRNRRGEIALWGTRAKVVFYGAALVALVDVVAAFLPSWPVGGFEDLVFFCVLGICGFAMWRVWHDEHTYGY
;
A
#
# COMPACT_ATOMS: atom_id res chain seq x y z
N MET A 1 -1.78 -9.85 -49.31
CA MET A 1 -1.37 -10.97 -48.42
C MET A 1 -1.22 -10.46 -46.99
N ARG A 2 -2.29 -10.43 -46.18
CA ARG A 2 -2.20 -10.10 -44.74
C ARG A 2 -2.02 -11.43 -43.99
N GLY A 3 -0.78 -11.83 -43.78
CA GLY A 3 -0.47 -12.98 -42.95
C GLY A 3 -1.04 -12.74 -41.55
N ARG A 4 -1.94 -13.63 -41.09
CA ARG A 4 -2.43 -13.61 -39.71
C ARG A 4 -1.25 -13.97 -38.81
N ILE A 5 -0.49 -12.96 -38.38
CA ILE A 5 0.58 -13.13 -37.40
C ILE A 5 -0.07 -13.74 -36.16
N ASN A 6 0.48 -14.87 -35.71
CA ASN A 6 0.00 -15.57 -34.53
C ASN A 6 0.02 -14.58 -33.35
N PRO A 7 -1.11 -14.35 -32.65
CA PRO A 7 -1.20 -13.29 -31.63
C PRO A 7 -0.11 -13.39 -30.54
N THR A 8 0.35 -14.61 -30.24
CA THR A 8 1.47 -14.87 -29.33
C THR A 8 2.81 -14.36 -29.86
N LEU A 9 3.10 -14.56 -31.16
CA LEU A 9 4.32 -14.08 -31.81
C LEU A 9 4.36 -12.55 -31.85
N ARG A 10 3.21 -11.91 -32.08
CA ARG A 10 3.09 -10.45 -32.04
C ARG A 10 3.37 -9.89 -30.65
N GLY A 11 2.87 -10.56 -29.60
CA GLY A 11 3.17 -10.23 -28.21
C GLY A 11 4.66 -10.36 -27.89
N PHE A 12 5.28 -11.48 -28.28
CA PHE A 12 6.72 -11.70 -28.08
C PHE A 12 7.58 -10.64 -28.76
N VAL A 13 7.27 -10.28 -30.02
CA VAL A 13 8.02 -9.23 -30.74
C VAL A 13 7.86 -7.88 -30.04
N LEU A 14 6.67 -7.54 -29.55
CA LEU A 14 6.45 -6.30 -28.80
C LEU A 14 7.31 -6.25 -27.52
N ILE A 15 7.31 -7.34 -26.75
CA ILE A 15 8.11 -7.44 -25.51
C ILE A 15 9.60 -7.32 -25.83
N LEU A 16 10.08 -7.97 -26.89
CA LEU A 16 11.49 -7.98 -27.28
C LEU A 16 11.94 -6.57 -27.74
N VAL A 17 11.09 -5.86 -28.49
CA VAL A 17 11.35 -4.46 -28.86
C VAL A 17 11.42 -3.56 -27.63
N ILE A 18 10.46 -3.66 -26.71
CA ILE A 18 10.46 -2.86 -25.47
C ILE A 18 11.71 -3.16 -24.64
N ALA A 19 12.05 -4.44 -24.46
CA ALA A 19 13.25 -4.85 -23.74
C ALA A 19 14.52 -4.29 -24.39
N GLY A 20 14.65 -4.40 -25.72
CA GLY A 20 15.79 -3.86 -26.46
C GLY A 20 15.94 -2.34 -26.31
N VAL A 21 14.83 -1.60 -26.33
CA VAL A 21 14.81 -0.15 -26.08
C VAL A 21 15.29 0.18 -24.66
N ILE A 22 14.76 -0.51 -23.65
CA ILE A 22 15.14 -0.30 -22.24
C ILE A 22 16.64 -0.54 -22.05
N THR A 23 17.19 -1.60 -22.64
CA THR A 23 18.61 -1.95 -22.54
C THR A 23 19.49 -0.96 -23.31
N ALA A 24 19.11 -0.57 -24.53
CA ALA A 24 19.91 0.33 -25.36
C ALA A 24 20.01 1.75 -24.79
N LEU A 25 18.93 2.24 -24.17
CA LEU A 25 18.87 3.55 -23.54
C LEU A 25 19.25 3.53 -22.05
N SER A 26 19.64 2.37 -21.51
CA SER A 26 19.99 2.19 -20.09
C SER A 26 18.93 2.79 -19.14
N LEU A 27 17.63 2.56 -19.38
CA LEU A 27 16.55 3.08 -18.53
C LEU A 27 16.48 2.41 -17.15
N GLN A 28 17.27 1.36 -16.89
CA GLN A 28 17.22 0.60 -15.65
C GLN A 28 17.40 1.46 -14.38
N PRO A 29 18.36 2.41 -14.30
CA PRO A 29 18.49 3.31 -13.16
C PRO A 29 17.29 4.27 -13.03
N ALA A 30 16.74 4.73 -14.16
CA ALA A 30 15.56 5.60 -14.15
C ALA A 30 14.32 4.88 -13.64
N LEU A 31 14.10 3.64 -14.06
CA LEU A 31 13.03 2.78 -13.56
C LEU A 31 13.18 2.52 -12.06
N TRP A 32 14.40 2.24 -11.60
CA TRP A 32 14.69 2.06 -10.18
C TRP A 32 14.35 3.32 -9.36
N LEU A 33 14.77 4.50 -9.83
CA LEU A 33 14.45 5.78 -9.20
C LEU A 33 12.94 6.03 -9.16
N ILE A 34 12.22 5.77 -10.26
CA ILE A 34 10.77 5.94 -10.32
C ILE A 34 10.09 5.02 -9.31
N LEU A 35 10.50 3.75 -9.21
CA LEU A 35 9.93 2.81 -8.25
C LEU A 35 10.19 3.25 -6.81
N LEU A 36 11.41 3.72 -6.48
CA LEU A 36 11.72 4.27 -5.17
C LEU A 36 10.86 5.50 -4.83
N ILE A 37 10.65 6.39 -5.80
CA ILE A 37 9.79 7.57 -5.62
C ILE A 37 8.34 7.14 -5.38
N ILE A 38 7.81 6.22 -6.19
CA ILE A 38 6.44 5.71 -6.03
C ILE A 38 6.27 5.03 -4.67
N GLN A 39 7.23 4.21 -4.25
CA GLN A 39 7.23 3.56 -2.94
C GLN A 39 7.21 4.60 -1.81
N ALA A 40 8.08 5.62 -1.87
CA ALA A 40 8.09 6.69 -0.89
C ALA A 40 6.77 7.48 -0.87
N LEU A 41 6.20 7.80 -2.03
CA LEU A 41 4.90 8.47 -2.14
C LEU A 41 3.77 7.61 -1.55
N PHE A 42 3.82 6.30 -1.73
CA PHE A 42 2.84 5.38 -1.15
C PHE A 42 2.90 5.36 0.38
N LEU A 43 4.10 5.33 0.96
CA LEU A 43 4.27 5.45 2.42
C LEU A 43 3.74 6.78 2.94
N VAL A 44 4.06 7.89 2.25
CA VAL A 44 3.56 9.22 2.59
C VAL A 44 2.03 9.25 2.49
N ALA A 45 1.43 8.60 1.50
CA ALA A 45 -0.02 8.50 1.37
C ALA A 45 -0.66 7.76 2.56
N ILE A 46 -0.08 6.64 3.00
CA ILE A 46 -0.53 5.90 4.19
C ILE A 46 -0.38 6.78 5.44
N ALA A 47 0.79 7.37 5.65
CA ALA A 47 1.06 8.24 6.79
C ALA A 47 0.09 9.43 6.83
N TYR A 48 -0.17 10.04 5.67
CA TYR A 48 -1.12 11.13 5.53
C TYR A 48 -2.56 10.69 5.81
N ALA A 49 -2.97 9.51 5.34
CA ALA A 49 -4.30 8.95 5.61
C ALA A 49 -4.51 8.71 7.11
N VAL A 50 -3.54 8.10 7.79
CA VAL A 50 -3.56 7.88 9.25
C VAL A 50 -3.56 9.21 9.99
N TYR A 51 -2.68 10.15 9.62
CA TYR A 51 -2.61 11.46 10.23
C TYR A 51 -3.91 12.23 10.07
N ARG A 52 -4.52 12.23 8.88
CA ARG A 52 -5.81 12.90 8.62
C ARG A 52 -6.93 12.27 9.44
N ALA A 53 -6.99 10.94 9.49
CA ALA A 53 -7.98 10.21 10.28
C ALA A 53 -7.88 10.55 11.78
N TRP A 54 -6.66 10.61 12.32
CA TRP A 54 -6.42 11.03 13.69
C TRP A 54 -6.71 12.51 13.90
N ARG A 55 -6.18 13.39 13.04
CA ARG A 55 -6.25 14.84 13.17
C ARG A 55 -7.68 15.36 13.19
N ASN A 56 -8.54 14.83 12.33
CA ASN A 56 -9.93 15.25 12.24
C ASN A 56 -10.73 14.83 13.48
N ARG A 57 -10.36 13.72 14.12
CA ARG A 57 -11.14 13.08 15.18
C ARG A 57 -10.53 13.22 16.56
N ARG A 58 -9.39 13.89 16.71
CA ARG A 58 -8.69 14.02 18.01
C ARG A 58 -9.58 14.46 19.17
N GLY A 59 -10.51 15.39 18.93
CA GLY A 59 -11.46 15.86 19.95
C GLY A 59 -12.51 14.81 20.32
N GLU A 60 -13.11 14.16 19.32
CA GLU A 60 -14.08 13.07 19.51
C GLU A 60 -13.47 11.83 20.14
N ILE A 61 -12.27 11.44 19.70
CA ILE A 61 -11.54 10.27 20.23
C ILE A 61 -11.33 10.42 21.74
N ALA A 62 -11.19 11.64 22.27
CA ALA A 62 -11.07 11.84 23.71
C ALA A 62 -12.33 11.40 24.49
N LEU A 63 -13.50 11.48 23.86
CA LEU A 63 -14.81 11.15 24.43
C LEU A 63 -15.17 9.66 24.25
N TRP A 64 -14.52 8.95 23.32
CA TRP A 64 -14.79 7.54 23.06
C TRP A 64 -14.50 6.64 24.26
N GLY A 65 -15.21 5.52 24.32
CA GLY A 65 -14.96 4.46 25.30
C GLY A 65 -13.53 3.89 25.18
N THR A 66 -12.99 3.39 26.30
CA THR A 66 -11.62 2.86 26.36
C THR A 66 -11.38 1.75 25.34
N ARG A 67 -12.37 0.90 25.07
CA ARG A 67 -12.27 -0.18 24.07
C ARG A 67 -12.08 0.36 22.65
N ALA A 68 -12.84 1.38 22.26
CA ALA A 68 -12.73 2.00 20.94
C ALA A 68 -11.37 2.69 20.74
N LYS A 69 -10.88 3.40 21.76
CA LYS A 69 -9.52 3.99 21.76
C LYS A 69 -8.46 2.92 21.55
N VAL A 70 -8.51 1.82 22.30
CA VAL A 70 -7.52 0.73 22.20
C VAL A 70 -7.51 0.09 20.82
N VAL A 71 -8.68 -0.17 20.22
CA VAL A 71 -8.75 -0.77 18.88
C VAL A 71 -8.23 0.20 17.81
N PHE A 72 -8.60 1.48 17.88
CA PHE A 72 -8.16 2.49 16.91
C PHE A 72 -6.64 2.71 16.96
N TYR A 73 -6.10 2.94 18.16
CA TYR A 73 -4.65 3.12 18.35
C TYR A 73 -3.87 1.82 18.14
N GLY A 74 -4.44 0.67 18.51
CA GLY A 74 -3.84 -0.65 18.28
C GLY A 74 -3.71 -0.95 16.79
N ALA A 75 -4.76 -0.72 16.00
CA ALA A 75 -4.70 -0.86 14.54
C ALA A 75 -3.68 0.09 13.91
N ALA A 76 -3.55 1.32 14.43
CA ALA A 76 -2.54 2.27 13.96
C ALA A 76 -1.12 1.80 14.26
N LEU A 77 -0.91 1.24 15.46
CA LEU A 77 0.38 0.71 15.87
C LEU A 77 0.76 -0.51 15.02
N VAL A 78 -0.18 -1.44 14.78
CA VAL A 78 0.05 -2.61 13.93
C VAL A 78 0.40 -2.20 12.51
N ALA A 79 -0.35 -1.27 11.90
CA ALA A 79 -0.04 -0.76 10.56
C ALA A 79 1.36 -0.10 10.50
N LEU A 80 1.74 0.64 11.55
CA LEU A 80 3.07 1.25 11.63
C LEU A 80 4.18 0.19 11.76
N VAL A 81 3.98 -0.83 12.60
CA VAL A 81 4.94 -1.94 12.75
C VAL A 81 5.09 -2.70 11.45
N ASP A 82 4.00 -2.97 10.73
CA ASP A 82 4.02 -3.66 9.44
C ASP A 82 4.83 -2.88 8.39
N VAL A 83 4.62 -1.56 8.32
CA VAL A 83 5.41 -0.66 7.47
C VAL A 83 6.88 -0.68 7.86
N VAL A 84 7.22 -0.54 9.15
CA VAL A 84 8.62 -0.56 9.60
C VAL A 84 9.26 -1.91 9.30
N ALA A 85 8.54 -3.01 9.50
CA ALA A 85 9.03 -4.36 9.26
C ALA A 85 9.34 -4.60 7.78
N ALA A 86 8.57 -4.03 6.86
CA ALA A 86 8.83 -4.10 5.42
C ALA A 86 10.18 -3.47 5.00
N PHE A 87 10.79 -2.61 5.83
CA PHE A 87 12.13 -2.04 5.60
C PHE A 87 13.26 -2.80 6.30
N LEU A 88 12.95 -3.83 7.09
CA LEU A 88 13.99 -4.58 7.79
C LEU A 88 14.68 -5.58 6.86
N PRO A 89 16.01 -5.77 6.98
CA PRO A 89 16.74 -6.75 6.17
C PRO A 89 16.26 -8.20 6.36
N SER A 90 15.58 -8.49 7.47
CA SER A 90 15.02 -9.80 7.80
C SER A 90 13.65 -10.06 7.17
N TRP A 91 13.08 -9.09 6.44
CA TRP A 91 11.78 -9.26 5.80
C TRP A 91 11.88 -10.29 4.67
N PRO A 92 10.99 -11.32 4.63
CA PRO A 92 11.06 -12.32 3.59
C PRO A 92 10.76 -11.71 2.23
N VAL A 93 11.55 -12.08 1.23
CA VAL A 93 11.46 -11.54 -0.13
C VAL A 93 10.72 -12.54 -1.00
N GLY A 94 9.42 -12.34 -1.16
CA GLY A 94 8.54 -13.15 -1.99
C GLY A 94 7.23 -12.42 -2.31
N GLY A 95 6.47 -12.96 -3.27
CA GLY A 95 5.22 -12.32 -3.72
C GLY A 95 4.04 -12.49 -2.76
N PHE A 96 4.10 -13.47 -1.84
CA PHE A 96 3.03 -13.70 -0.86
C PHE A 96 3.10 -12.71 0.30
N GLU A 97 4.31 -12.30 0.66
CA GLU A 97 4.62 -11.36 1.73
C GLU A 97 4.05 -9.98 1.41
N ASP A 98 4.18 -9.53 0.17
CA ASP A 98 3.55 -8.30 -0.31
C ASP A 98 2.02 -8.37 -0.16
N LEU A 99 1.43 -9.53 -0.47
CA LEU A 99 0.00 -9.74 -0.32
C LEU A 99 -0.43 -9.65 1.16
N VAL A 100 0.36 -10.26 2.06
CA VAL A 100 0.14 -10.19 3.51
C VAL A 100 0.25 -8.75 3.99
N PHE A 101 1.27 -8.00 3.57
CA PHE A 101 1.45 -6.58 3.90
C PHE A 101 0.21 -5.75 3.51
N PHE A 102 -0.25 -5.87 2.25
CA PHE A 102 -1.45 -5.16 1.80
C PHE A 102 -2.72 -5.62 2.54
N CYS A 103 -2.84 -6.92 2.86
CA CYS A 103 -3.96 -7.44 3.64
C CYS A 103 -3.96 -6.89 5.07
N VAL A 104 -2.81 -6.83 5.76
CA VAL A 104 -2.69 -6.30 7.12
C VAL A 104 -3.06 -4.82 7.15
N LEU A 105 -2.54 -4.03 6.20
CA LEU A 105 -2.93 -2.62 6.07
C LEU A 105 -4.43 -2.45 5.80
N GLY A 106 -5.00 -3.28 4.92
CA GLY A 106 -6.43 -3.28 4.63
C GLY A 106 -7.29 -3.60 5.85
N ILE A 107 -6.92 -4.61 6.63
CA ILE A 107 -7.62 -5.01 7.87
C ILE A 107 -7.50 -3.92 8.94
N CYS A 108 -6.33 -3.30 9.09
CA CYS A 108 -6.15 -2.19 10.04
C CYS A 108 -7.01 -0.99 9.66
N GLY A 109 -7.04 -0.63 8.38
CA GLY A 109 -7.91 0.42 7.85
C GLY A 109 -9.39 0.11 8.08
N PHE A 110 -9.81 -1.14 7.82
CA PHE A 110 -11.17 -1.60 8.07
C PHE A 110 -11.53 -1.55 9.56
N ALA A 111 -10.64 -1.98 10.45
CA ALA A 111 -10.86 -1.93 11.90
C ALA A 111 -11.06 -0.49 12.39
N MET A 112 -10.26 0.46 11.89
CA MET A 112 -10.45 1.89 12.21
C MET A 112 -11.77 2.44 11.67
N TRP A 113 -12.15 2.07 10.44
CA TRP A 113 -13.42 2.48 9.84
C TRP A 113 -14.61 1.91 10.62
N ARG A 114 -14.53 0.65 11.03
CA ARG A 114 -15.55 -0.02 11.82
C ARG A 114 -15.76 0.68 13.16
N VAL A 115 -14.69 0.95 13.91
CA VAL A 115 -14.80 1.66 15.20
C VAL A 115 -15.44 3.03 15.03
N TRP A 116 -15.07 3.75 13.97
CA TRP A 116 -15.70 5.02 13.64
C TRP A 116 -17.21 4.87 13.36
N HIS A 117 -17.59 3.86 12.58
CA HIS A 117 -18.99 3.58 12.26
C HIS A 117 -19.80 3.21 13.51
N ASP A 118 -19.24 2.37 14.39
CA ASP A 118 -19.88 1.96 15.65
C ASP A 118 -20.14 3.20 16.54
N GLU A 119 -19.14 4.09 16.74
CA GLU A 119 -19.31 5.30 17.56
C GLU A 119 -20.32 6.30 16.94
N HIS A 120 -20.44 6.38 15.62
CA HIS A 120 -21.42 7.25 14.94
C HIS A 120 -22.85 6.69 14.93
N THR A 121 -23.01 5.38 15.14
CA THR A 121 -24.32 4.73 15.17
C THR A 121 -24.90 4.72 16.60
N TYR A 122 -24.03 4.67 17.62
CA TYR A 122 -24.44 4.61 19.03
C TYR A 122 -24.32 5.95 19.78
N GLY A 123 -23.70 6.97 19.20
CA GLY A 123 -23.69 8.34 19.72
C GLY A 123 -24.97 9.09 19.36
N TYR A 124 -25.96 9.04 20.26
CA TYR A 124 -27.03 10.06 20.35
C TYR A 124 -26.56 11.22 21.23
#